data_AF-A0A415VDG5-F1
#
_entry.id   AF-A0A415VDG5-F1
#
_cell.length_a   1.000
_cell.length_b   1.000
_cell.length_c   1.000
_cell.angle_alpha   90.00
_cell.angle_beta   90.00
_cell.angle_gamma   90.00
#
_symmetry.space_group_name_H-M   'P 1'
#
loop_
_entity.id
_entity.type
_entity.pdbx_description
1 polymer ?
#
loop_
_entity_poly.entity_id
_entity_poly.type
_entity_poly.pdbx_seq_one_letter_code
_entity_poly.pdbx_strand_id
1 'polypeptide(L)'
;MNRSFHFAGSVTYIENYYESHEHQHKDSDDSSEMKNDTDEVVFEQSVKVKCASSSAGRSAENLFSTPEGEKDVGLTGKMADAFVKYLKLHHISDSQLSTSDGLLNKSVVAFFLRWSNQGYVSAGVPNGSSITRFLHDDCHLELGVTQKSYGNYIRKKINDGNIDYEVEGFVEDFAKSHNI
;
A
#
# COMPACT_ATOMS: atom_id res chain seq x y z
N MET A 1 -23.82 -1.26 35.64
CA MET A 1 -22.77 -2.28 35.83
C MET A 1 -21.45 -1.70 35.36
N ASN A 2 -20.62 -1.20 36.27
CA ASN A 2 -19.29 -0.66 35.94
C ASN A 2 -18.30 -1.82 35.79
N ARG A 3 -17.56 -1.86 34.67
CA ARG A 3 -16.42 -2.76 34.50
C ARG A 3 -15.15 -1.93 34.62
N SER A 4 -14.48 -2.04 35.77
CA SER A 4 -13.10 -1.60 35.93
C SER A 4 -12.17 -2.59 35.24
N PHE A 5 -11.31 -2.10 34.35
CA PHE A 5 -10.25 -2.89 33.75
C PHE A 5 -8.95 -2.62 34.50
N HIS A 6 -8.39 -3.64 35.16
CA HIS A 6 -7.05 -3.61 35.73
C HIS A 6 -6.05 -4.12 34.69
N PHE A 7 -5.07 -3.29 34.34
CA PHE A 7 -3.94 -3.67 33.52
C PHE A 7 -2.78 -4.12 34.42
N ALA A 8 -2.36 -5.38 34.31
CA ALA A 8 -1.23 -5.98 35.02
C ALA A 8 -0.14 -6.37 34.03
N GLY A 9 0.49 -5.38 33.40
CA GLY A 9 1.63 -5.57 32.51
C GLY A 9 2.69 -4.50 32.77
N SER A 10 3.96 -4.89 32.78
CA SER A 10 5.07 -3.94 32.92
C SER A 10 5.24 -3.12 31.64
N VAL A 11 5.37 -1.80 31.80
CA VAL A 11 5.65 -0.85 30.72
C VAL A 11 7.14 -0.93 30.38
N THR A 12 7.50 -1.36 29.17
CA THR A 12 8.86 -1.24 28.65
C THR A 12 8.99 0.04 27.83
N TYR A 13 9.86 0.94 28.27
CA TYR A 13 10.24 2.14 27.53
C TYR A 13 11.25 1.76 26.45
N ILE A 14 11.03 2.20 25.21
CA ILE A 14 12.01 2.10 24.12
C ILE A 14 12.77 3.44 24.08
N GLU A 15 14.04 3.42 24.48
CA GLU A 15 14.97 4.53 24.27
C GLU A 15 15.40 4.56 22.80
N ASN A 16 15.00 5.60 22.07
CA ASN A 16 15.54 5.86 20.73
C ASN A 16 16.88 6.58 20.87
N TYR A 17 17.99 5.84 20.76
CA TYR A 17 19.31 6.41 20.55
C TYR A 17 19.41 6.98 19.13
N TYR A 18 19.62 8.29 19.04
CA TYR A 18 19.98 9.00 17.82
C TYR A 18 21.51 8.95 17.68
N GLU A 19 22.02 8.25 16.67
CA GLU A 19 23.44 8.27 16.33
C GLU A 19 23.63 9.08 15.03
N SER A 20 24.29 10.22 15.18
CA SER A 20 24.59 11.18 14.12
C SER A 20 25.92 10.80 13.47
N HIS A 21 25.93 10.53 12.17
CA HIS A 21 27.19 10.40 11.42
C HIS A 21 27.45 11.66 10.59
N GLU A 22 28.37 12.49 11.09
CA GLU A 22 29.07 13.51 10.33
C GLU A 22 29.96 12.84 9.27
N HIS A 23 29.83 13.23 8.01
CA HIS A 23 30.83 12.92 6.97
C HIS A 23 31.87 14.03 6.95
N GLN A 24 33.09 13.69 7.39
CA GLN A 24 34.25 14.56 7.25
C GLN A 24 34.74 14.63 5.79
N HIS A 25 35.10 15.86 5.42
CA HIS A 25 35.92 16.25 4.28
C HIS A 25 37.22 15.45 4.18
N LYS A 26 37.65 15.18 2.94
CA LYS A 26 39.08 15.07 2.58
C LYS A 26 39.32 15.86 1.30
N ASP A 27 40.04 16.96 1.45
CA ASP A 27 40.73 17.65 0.37
C ASP A 27 42.06 16.95 0.08
N SER A 28 42.46 16.93 -1.20
CA SER A 28 43.87 16.95 -1.61
C SER A 28 43.97 17.24 -3.11
N ASP A 29 44.48 18.44 -3.40
CA ASP A 29 45.00 18.90 -4.69
C ASP A 29 46.16 18.03 -5.20
N ASP A 30 46.33 17.92 -6.53
CA ASP A 30 47.50 18.48 -7.23
C ASP A 30 47.37 18.31 -8.78
N SER A 31 47.99 19.23 -9.50
CA SER A 31 47.77 19.61 -10.89
C SER A 31 48.76 18.94 -11.88
N SER A 32 48.36 18.72 -13.13
CA SER A 32 49.13 19.12 -14.34
C SER A 32 48.50 18.63 -15.65
N GLU A 33 48.47 19.55 -16.63
CA GLU A 33 47.98 19.38 -18.00
C GLU A 33 48.95 18.56 -18.88
N MET A 34 48.43 17.78 -19.83
CA MET A 34 48.96 17.76 -21.21
C MET A 34 47.97 17.12 -22.19
N LYS A 35 47.69 17.84 -23.27
CA LYS A 35 46.90 17.43 -24.45
C LYS A 35 47.67 16.40 -25.29
N ASN A 36 46.98 15.50 -25.97
CA ASN A 36 47.26 15.13 -27.37
C ASN A 36 46.12 14.29 -27.97
N ASP A 37 45.79 14.64 -29.21
CA ASP A 37 44.81 14.01 -30.12
C ASP A 37 45.26 12.65 -30.65
N THR A 38 44.26 11.89 -31.11
CA THR A 38 44.24 10.90 -32.20
C THR A 38 44.24 9.39 -31.85
N ASP A 39 43.25 8.74 -32.49
CA ASP A 39 43.14 7.37 -32.99
C ASP A 39 42.33 6.32 -32.20
N GLU A 40 41.36 5.79 -32.94
CA GLU A 40 40.46 4.68 -32.64
C GLU A 40 41.17 3.46 -32.09
N VAL A 41 40.63 2.93 -30.99
CA VAL A 41 40.75 1.51 -30.66
C VAL A 41 39.43 1.04 -30.08
N VAL A 42 38.71 0.25 -30.89
CA VAL A 42 37.54 -0.53 -30.51
C VAL A 42 37.96 -1.52 -29.43
N PHE A 43 37.41 -1.37 -28.21
CA PHE A 43 37.52 -2.37 -27.16
C PHE A 43 36.11 -2.72 -26.67
N GLU A 44 35.59 -3.87 -27.13
CA GLU A 44 34.40 -4.48 -26.56
C GLU A 44 34.66 -4.82 -25.09
N GLN A 45 34.22 -3.93 -24.20
CA GLN A 45 34.17 -4.24 -22.78
C GLN A 45 32.74 -4.65 -22.45
N SER A 46 32.49 -5.96 -22.44
CA SER A 46 31.25 -6.54 -21.96
C SER A 46 31.02 -6.10 -20.51
N VAL A 47 30.26 -5.03 -20.32
CA VAL A 47 29.82 -4.57 -19.00
C VAL A 47 28.89 -5.66 -18.48
N LYS A 48 29.43 -6.50 -17.60
CA LYS A 48 28.65 -7.46 -16.83
C LYS A 48 27.79 -6.65 -15.87
N VAL A 49 26.64 -6.17 -16.36
CA VAL A 49 25.60 -5.58 -15.52
C VAL A 49 25.25 -6.66 -14.51
N LYS A 50 25.72 -6.49 -13.28
CA LYS A 50 25.26 -7.26 -12.15
C LYS A 50 23.83 -6.77 -11.92
N CYS A 51 22.88 -7.37 -12.65
CA CYS A 51 21.48 -7.28 -12.31
C CYS A 51 21.43 -7.61 -10.82
N ALA A 52 21.12 -6.61 -9.99
CA ALA A 52 20.73 -6.86 -8.63
C ALA A 52 19.68 -7.96 -8.73
N SER A 53 19.94 -9.11 -8.11
CA SER A 53 18.93 -10.13 -8.00
C SER A 53 17.72 -9.41 -7.43
N SER A 54 16.68 -9.25 -8.24
CA SER A 54 15.37 -8.90 -7.72
C SER A 54 15.12 -9.94 -6.65
N SER A 55 15.23 -9.54 -5.39
CA SER A 55 14.77 -10.36 -4.29
C SER A 55 13.35 -10.71 -4.70
N ALA A 56 13.12 -12.00 -4.98
CA ALA A 56 11.81 -12.49 -5.34
C ALA A 56 10.94 -12.24 -4.09
N GLY A 57 10.38 -11.04 -4.03
CA GLY A 57 9.43 -10.67 -3.00
C GLY A 57 8.34 -11.71 -3.02
N ARG A 58 7.87 -12.10 -1.83
CA ARG A 58 6.67 -12.95 -1.71
C ARG A 58 5.63 -12.38 -2.67
N SER A 59 5.12 -13.21 -3.56
CA SER A 59 4.06 -12.82 -4.49
C SER A 59 2.97 -12.14 -3.66
N ALA A 60 2.62 -10.90 -4.03
CA ALA A 60 1.57 -10.17 -3.33
C ALA A 60 0.31 -11.03 -3.38
N GLU A 61 -0.16 -11.47 -2.21
CA GLU A 61 -1.38 -12.27 -2.06
C GLU A 61 -2.55 -11.56 -2.74
N ASN A 62 -3.49 -12.32 -3.32
CA ASN A 62 -4.69 -11.74 -3.91
C ASN A 62 -5.63 -11.26 -2.80
N LEU A 63 -6.33 -10.14 -3.02
CA LEU A 63 -7.29 -9.64 -2.03
C LEU A 63 -8.48 -10.60 -1.90
N PHE A 64 -9.00 -11.06 -3.04
CA PHE A 64 -10.06 -12.06 -3.13
C PHE A 64 -9.47 -13.31 -3.76
N SER A 65 -9.53 -14.41 -3.01
CA SER A 65 -8.95 -15.68 -3.44
C SER A 65 -10.01 -16.79 -3.46
N THR A 66 -9.87 -17.73 -4.39
CA THR A 66 -10.63 -18.98 -4.36
C THR A 66 -10.18 -19.83 -3.17
N PRO A 67 -10.92 -20.88 -2.79
CA PRO A 67 -10.50 -21.82 -1.75
C PRO A 67 -9.13 -22.46 -2.00
N GLU A 68 -8.72 -22.55 -3.27
CA GLU A 68 -7.44 -23.08 -3.74
C GLU A 68 -6.28 -22.05 -3.63
N GLY A 69 -6.59 -20.80 -3.28
CA GLY A 69 -5.62 -19.71 -3.11
C GLY A 69 -5.30 -18.93 -4.39
N GLU A 70 -5.99 -19.22 -5.50
CA GLU A 70 -5.87 -18.46 -6.75
C GLU A 70 -6.71 -17.18 -6.71
N LYS A 71 -6.45 -16.22 -7.60
CA LYS A 71 -7.27 -14.99 -7.68
C LYS A 71 -8.69 -15.35 -8.11
N ASP A 72 -9.68 -15.01 -7.29
CA ASP A 72 -11.08 -15.12 -7.70
C ASP A 72 -11.45 -13.95 -8.62
N VAL A 73 -11.31 -14.14 -9.93
CA VAL A 73 -11.57 -13.12 -10.94
C VAL A 73 -13.02 -12.64 -10.92
N GLY A 74 -13.97 -13.56 -10.69
CA GLY A 74 -15.39 -13.24 -10.69
C GLY A 74 -15.78 -12.38 -9.49
N LEU A 75 -15.35 -12.78 -8.29
CA LEU A 75 -15.57 -11.99 -7.07
C LEU A 75 -14.81 -10.67 -7.12
N THR A 76 -13.55 -10.67 -7.58
CA THR A 76 -12.75 -9.45 -7.73
C THR A 76 -13.46 -8.44 -8.62
N GLY A 77 -13.92 -8.85 -9.81
CA GLY A 77 -14.64 -7.97 -10.73
C GLY A 77 -15.93 -7.42 -10.12
N LYS A 78 -16.74 -8.28 -9.48
CA LYS A 78 -17.97 -7.86 -8.79
C LYS A 78 -17.69 -6.79 -7.72
N MET A 79 -16.66 -6.99 -6.90
CA MET A 79 -16.32 -6.06 -5.83
C MET A 79 -15.70 -4.76 -6.36
N ALA A 80 -14.90 -4.83 -7.43
CA ALA A 80 -14.37 -3.65 -8.11
C ALA A 80 -15.49 -2.80 -8.71
N ASP A 81 -16.41 -3.42 -9.46
CA ASP A 81 -17.56 -2.73 -10.05
C ASP A 81 -18.43 -2.05 -8.99
N ALA A 82 -18.74 -2.77 -7.91
CA ALA A 82 -19.47 -2.26 -6.77
C ALA A 82 -18.79 -1.04 -6.14
N PHE A 83 -17.48 -1.15 -5.87
CA PHE A 83 -16.70 -0.09 -5.26
C PHE A 83 -16.63 1.15 -6.15
N VAL A 84 -16.29 1.00 -7.43
CA VAL A 84 -16.22 2.11 -8.39
C VAL A 84 -17.58 2.78 -8.57
N LYS A 85 -18.68 2.01 -8.58
CA LYS A 85 -20.04 2.55 -8.66
C LYS A 85 -20.37 3.41 -7.43
N TYR A 86 -19.99 2.96 -6.24
CA TYR A 86 -20.10 3.76 -5.02
C TYR A 86 -19.30 5.07 -5.14
N LEU A 87 -18.04 5.00 -5.58
CA LEU A 87 -17.21 6.21 -5.72
C LEU A 87 -17.82 7.25 -6.66
N LYS A 88 -18.43 6.80 -7.77
CA LYS A 88 -19.13 7.67 -8.72
C LYS A 88 -20.37 8.32 -8.10
N LEU A 89 -21.17 7.54 -7.34
CA LEU A 89 -22.36 8.04 -6.65
C LEU A 89 -22.02 9.13 -5.64
N HIS A 90 -20.89 9.00 -4.95
CA HIS A 90 -20.42 9.95 -3.95
C HIS A 90 -19.47 11.03 -4.51
N HIS A 91 -19.33 11.14 -5.83
CA HIS A 91 -18.50 12.14 -6.51
C HIS A 91 -17.01 12.15 -6.09
N ILE A 92 -16.44 10.97 -5.84
CA ILE A 92 -15.04 10.79 -5.43
C ILE A 92 -14.25 9.87 -6.36
N SER A 93 -14.81 9.47 -7.51
CA SER A 93 -14.15 8.59 -8.48
C SER A 93 -12.89 9.17 -9.11
N ASP A 94 -12.78 10.50 -9.17
CA ASP A 94 -11.66 11.19 -9.82
C ASP A 94 -10.52 11.50 -8.84
N SER A 95 -10.66 11.06 -7.58
CA SER A 95 -9.64 11.23 -6.56
C SER A 95 -8.52 10.22 -6.71
N GLN A 96 -7.28 10.68 -6.55
CA GLN A 96 -6.11 9.81 -6.51
C GLN A 96 -5.94 9.14 -5.15
N LEU A 97 -5.44 7.90 -5.15
CA LEU A 97 -5.02 7.18 -3.95
C LEU A 97 -3.81 7.89 -3.34
N SER A 98 -4.01 8.51 -2.19
CA SER A 98 -2.97 9.25 -1.46
C SER A 98 -3.00 8.89 0.03
N THR A 99 -2.04 9.40 0.80
CA THR A 99 -1.99 9.20 2.26
C THR A 99 -2.70 10.31 3.04
N SER A 100 -3.52 11.14 2.39
CA SER A 100 -4.34 12.14 3.07
C SER A 100 -5.56 11.50 3.72
N ASP A 101 -5.99 12.03 4.85
CA ASP A 101 -7.25 11.60 5.47
C ASP A 101 -8.43 12.22 4.72
N GLY A 102 -9.13 11.39 3.93
CA GLY A 102 -10.18 11.85 3.02
C GLY A 102 -11.22 10.77 2.77
N LEU A 103 -12.35 11.16 2.17
CA LEU A 103 -13.51 10.28 1.99
C LEU A 103 -13.16 8.99 1.25
N LEU A 104 -12.34 9.06 0.18
CA LEU A 104 -11.87 7.88 -0.55
C LEU A 104 -11.23 6.83 0.38
N ASN A 105 -10.30 7.25 1.23
CA ASN A 105 -9.60 6.33 2.14
C ASN A 105 -10.53 5.78 3.22
N LYS A 106 -11.47 6.59 3.72
CA LYS A 106 -12.50 6.12 4.65
C LYS A 106 -13.41 5.06 4.01
N SER A 107 -13.81 5.28 2.76
CA SER A 107 -14.60 4.32 1.98
C SER A 107 -13.85 3.01 1.74
N VAL A 108 -12.54 3.07 1.42
CA VAL A 108 -11.71 1.86 1.29
C VAL A 108 -11.72 1.04 2.59
N VAL A 109 -11.55 1.70 3.74
CA VAL A 109 -11.59 1.03 5.05
C VAL A 109 -12.96 0.39 5.30
N ALA A 110 -14.05 1.13 5.07
CA ALA A 110 -15.42 0.64 5.28
C ALA A 110 -15.74 -0.58 4.39
N PHE A 111 -15.41 -0.53 3.10
CA PHE A 111 -15.59 -1.66 2.19
C PHE A 111 -14.74 -2.86 2.58
N PHE A 112 -13.47 -2.66 2.93
CA PHE A 112 -12.60 -3.75 3.36
C PHE A 112 -13.17 -4.48 4.58
N LEU A 113 -13.66 -3.74 5.57
CA LEU A 113 -14.23 -4.33 6.77
C LEU A 113 -15.54 -5.07 6.49
N ARG A 114 -16.39 -4.53 5.61
CA ARG A 114 -17.57 -5.25 5.13
C ARG A 114 -17.20 -6.58 4.49
N TRP A 115 -16.25 -6.58 3.54
CA TRP A 115 -15.79 -7.79 2.89
C TRP A 115 -15.18 -8.80 3.87
N SER A 116 -14.46 -8.31 4.88
CA SER A 116 -13.93 -9.13 5.96
C SER A 116 -15.04 -9.78 6.78
N ASN A 117 -16.06 -9.01 7.16
CA ASN A 117 -17.22 -9.49 7.91
C ASN A 117 -18.08 -10.50 7.12
N GLN A 118 -18.12 -10.36 5.79
CA GLN A 118 -18.78 -11.31 4.89
C GLN A 118 -17.93 -12.56 4.58
N GLY A 119 -16.66 -12.59 5.01
CA GLY A 119 -15.74 -13.70 4.76
C GLY A 119 -15.16 -13.74 3.34
N TYR A 120 -15.22 -12.63 2.60
CA TYR A 120 -14.67 -12.54 1.23
C TYR A 120 -13.15 -12.33 1.20
N VAL A 121 -12.58 -11.71 2.25
CA VAL A 121 -11.13 -11.55 2.39
C VAL A 121 -10.62 -12.44 3.52
N SER A 122 -9.37 -12.90 3.42
CA SER A 122 -8.76 -13.76 4.42
C SER A 122 -8.69 -13.08 5.78
N ALA A 123 -9.05 -13.83 6.83
CA ALA A 123 -8.93 -13.36 8.20
C ALA A 123 -7.46 -13.16 8.59
N GLY A 124 -7.17 -12.07 9.31
CA GLY A 124 -5.83 -11.78 9.82
C GLY A 124 -5.40 -10.36 9.52
N VAL A 125 -4.08 -10.16 9.44
CA VAL A 125 -3.51 -8.82 9.24
C VAL A 125 -3.74 -8.38 7.79
N PRO A 126 -4.37 -7.21 7.55
CA PRO A 126 -4.62 -6.71 6.21
C PRO A 126 -3.33 -6.60 5.40
N ASN A 127 -3.34 -7.14 4.19
CA ASN A 127 -2.21 -7.05 3.28
C ASN A 127 -2.33 -5.76 2.45
N GLY A 128 -1.58 -4.73 2.86
CA GLY A 128 -1.62 -3.42 2.19
C GLY A 128 -1.28 -3.49 0.69
N SER A 129 -0.41 -4.43 0.29
CA SER A 129 -0.06 -4.60 -1.12
C SER A 129 -1.21 -5.17 -1.94
N SER A 130 -1.95 -6.14 -1.40
CA SER A 130 -3.11 -6.73 -2.09
C SER A 130 -4.24 -5.71 -2.25
N ILE A 131 -4.50 -4.93 -1.20
CA ILE A 131 -5.48 -3.82 -1.23
C ILE A 131 -5.10 -2.78 -2.28
N THR A 132 -3.82 -2.37 -2.29
CA THR A 132 -3.35 -1.36 -3.26
C THR A 132 -3.47 -1.86 -4.69
N ARG A 133 -3.09 -3.12 -4.96
CA ARG A 133 -3.24 -3.72 -6.29
C ARG A 133 -4.69 -3.82 -6.71
N PHE A 134 -5.59 -4.25 -5.82
CA PHE A 134 -7.01 -4.27 -6.14
C PHE A 134 -7.52 -2.87 -6.55
N LEU A 135 -7.18 -1.83 -5.78
CA LEU A 135 -7.65 -0.47 -6.07
C LEU A 135 -7.05 0.11 -7.36
N HIS A 136 -5.78 -0.18 -7.64
CA HIS A 136 -5.09 0.34 -8.82
C HIS A 136 -5.36 -0.50 -10.08
N ASP A 137 -5.18 -1.82 -9.99
CA ASP A 137 -5.23 -2.73 -11.12
C ASP A 137 -6.68 -3.10 -11.48
N ASP A 138 -7.53 -3.38 -10.49
CA ASP A 138 -8.90 -3.86 -10.71
C ASP A 138 -9.96 -2.73 -10.66
N CYS A 139 -9.78 -1.73 -9.80
CA CYS A 139 -10.69 -0.55 -9.74
C CYS A 139 -10.23 0.62 -10.61
N HIS A 140 -9.03 0.53 -11.23
CA HIS A 140 -8.46 1.56 -12.10
C HIS A 140 -8.32 2.95 -11.46
N LEU A 141 -8.04 3.00 -10.15
CA LEU A 141 -7.78 4.26 -9.46
C LEU A 141 -6.32 4.68 -9.61
N GLU A 142 -6.11 5.95 -9.91
CA GLU A 142 -4.77 6.51 -10.02
C GLU A 142 -4.06 6.60 -8.67
N LEU A 143 -2.77 6.28 -8.66
CA LEU A 143 -1.91 6.42 -7.50
C LEU A 143 -1.29 7.82 -7.46
N GLY A 144 -1.64 8.60 -6.43
CA GLY A 144 -0.99 9.89 -6.14
C GLY A 144 0.31 9.75 -5.32
N VAL A 145 0.60 8.54 -4.83
CA VAL A 145 1.80 8.18 -4.06
C VAL A 145 2.31 6.80 -4.50
N THR A 146 3.49 6.38 -4.00
CA THR A 146 3.97 5.03 -4.30
C THR A 146 3.03 3.94 -3.75
N GLN A 147 2.94 2.79 -4.43
CA GLN A 147 2.15 1.64 -3.96
C GLN A 147 2.53 1.23 -2.52
N LYS A 148 3.82 1.25 -2.20
CA LYS A 148 4.32 0.93 -0.85
C LYS A 148 3.82 1.91 0.20
N SER A 149 3.87 3.21 -0.10
CA SER A 149 3.39 4.26 0.81
C SER A 149 1.89 4.11 1.08
N TYR A 150 1.11 3.94 0.01
CA TYR A 150 -0.34 3.75 0.14
C TYR A 150 -0.69 2.46 0.90
N GLY A 151 -0.07 1.34 0.52
CA GLY A 151 -0.31 0.05 1.16
C GLY A 151 0.00 0.05 2.65
N ASN A 152 1.11 0.67 3.07
CA ASN A 152 1.43 0.84 4.50
C ASN A 152 0.39 1.70 5.22
N TYR A 153 -0.02 2.81 4.59
CA TYR A 153 -1.02 3.73 5.14
C TYR A 153 -2.38 3.07 5.35
N ILE A 154 -2.93 2.42 4.31
CA ILE A 154 -4.27 1.84 4.39
C ILE A 154 -4.31 0.64 5.34
N ARG A 155 -3.26 -0.19 5.34
CA ARG A 155 -3.12 -1.28 6.32
C ARG A 155 -3.16 -0.76 7.74
N LYS A 156 -2.46 0.34 8.03
CA LYS A 156 -2.49 0.96 9.35
C LYS A 156 -3.90 1.44 9.70
N LYS A 157 -4.58 2.16 8.80
CA LYS A 157 -5.94 2.66 9.00
C LYS A 157 -6.95 1.54 9.30
N ILE A 158 -6.85 0.40 8.59
CA ILE A 158 -7.71 -0.76 8.85
C ILE A 158 -7.41 -1.38 10.22
N ASN A 159 -6.13 -1.56 10.56
CA ASN A 159 -5.72 -2.12 11.85
C ASN A 159 -6.08 -1.23 13.04
N ASP A 160 -6.04 0.09 12.87
CA ASP A 160 -6.40 1.05 13.92
C ASP A 160 -7.90 0.96 14.27
N GLY A 161 -8.72 0.34 13.40
CA GLY A 161 -10.15 0.08 13.67
C GLY A 161 -11.01 1.33 13.81
N ASN A 162 -10.46 2.51 13.49
CA ASN A 162 -11.16 3.78 13.59
C ASN A 162 -11.96 4.06 12.32
N ILE A 163 -13.16 3.49 12.26
CA ILE A 163 -14.08 3.60 11.14
C ILE A 163 -14.87 4.89 11.28
N ASP A 164 -15.06 5.58 10.15
CA ASP A 164 -16.03 6.66 10.06
C ASP A 164 -17.44 6.04 9.95
N TYR A 165 -18.20 6.07 11.06
CA TYR A 165 -19.53 5.46 11.15
C TYR A 165 -20.54 6.03 10.14
N GLU A 166 -20.38 7.29 9.72
CA GLU A 166 -21.24 7.87 8.70
C GLU A 166 -20.95 7.23 7.33
N VAL A 167 -19.67 7.09 6.99
CA VAL A 167 -19.24 6.41 5.76
C VAL A 167 -19.63 4.94 5.77
N GLU A 168 -19.49 4.25 6.91
CA GLU A 168 -19.95 2.87 7.08
C GLU A 168 -21.45 2.75 6.81
N GLY A 169 -22.28 3.64 7.36
CA GLY A 169 -23.71 3.69 7.08
C GLY A 169 -24.02 3.84 5.58
N PHE A 170 -23.32 4.73 4.88
CA PHE A 170 -23.49 4.89 3.43
C PHE A 170 -23.08 3.64 2.64
N VAL A 171 -22.00 2.97 3.04
CA VAL A 171 -21.57 1.70 2.41
C VAL A 171 -22.61 0.61 2.63
N GLU A 172 -23.15 0.49 3.85
CA GLU A 172 -24.19 -0.49 4.17
C GLU A 172 -25.48 -0.26 3.37
N ASP A 173 -25.94 0.99 3.26
CA ASP A 173 -27.14 1.33 2.51
C ASP A 173 -26.97 1.17 1.00
N PHE A 174 -25.79 1.54 0.49
CA PHE A 174 -25.41 1.24 -0.89
C PHE A 174 -25.43 -0.26 -1.15
N ALA A 175 -24.86 -1.05 -0.26
CA ALA A 175 -24.74 -2.48 -0.45
C ALA A 175 -26.08 -3.21 -0.40
N LYS A 176 -26.98 -2.81 0.51
CA LYS A 176 -28.38 -3.31 0.56
C LYS A 176 -29.14 -2.97 -0.71
N SER A 177 -29.01 -1.74 -1.22
CA SER A 177 -29.73 -1.31 -2.43
C SER A 177 -29.20 -1.96 -3.71
N HIS A 178 -27.96 -2.43 -3.72
CA HIS A 178 -27.31 -3.03 -4.88
C HIS A 178 -27.10 -4.55 -4.78
N ASN A 179 -27.56 -5.17 -3.68
CA ASN A 179 -27.48 -6.61 -3.42
C ASN A 179 -26.04 -7.16 -3.49
N ILE A 180 -25.12 -6.45 -2.82
CA ILE A 180 -23.68 -6.77 -2.73
C ILE A 180 -23.23 -6.94 -1.28
#